data_AF-A0A7X6X6A8-F1
#
_entry.id   AF-A0A7X6X6A8-F1
#
_cell.length_a   1.000
_cell.length_b   1.000
_cell.length_c   1.000
_cell.angle_alpha   90.00
_cell.angle_beta   90.00
_cell.angle_gamma   90.00
#
_symmetry.space_group_name_H-M   'P 1'
#
loop_
_entity.id
_entity.type
_entity.pdbx_description
1 polymer ?
#
loop_
_entity_poly.entity_id
_entity_poly.type
_entity_poly.pdbx_seq_one_letter_code
_entity_poly.pdbx_strand_id
1 'polypeptide(L)'
;MAGAGMMIVLFYLMQYSGRGLLLEYGIVSAPWASFIVYAALFIAGILLYGKHLVTEWSRFRKRKKKIWNFLLELELWSLLSVAITVALYFTISGIFNVSILPGGLSTVRQTINMLPMIPALLMIAVSLPFVQELTFREAIIGVSERTRKLRLFMASLLSVVAFLLIQVNNLWEIWYYLPFAVLVTAFYHRYDRNVWASAGLHVFYNIVTYLLIRFVPAL
;
A
#
# COMPACT_ATOMS: atom_id res chain seq x y z
N MET A 1 -18.98 -10.37 -5.48
CA MET A 1 -19.20 -9.97 -4.07
C MET A 1 -18.42 -10.85 -3.09
N ALA A 2 -18.40 -12.19 -3.26
CA ALA A 2 -17.64 -13.09 -2.36
C ALA A 2 -16.12 -12.81 -2.30
N GLY A 3 -15.47 -12.48 -3.42
CA GLY A 3 -14.02 -12.23 -3.46
C GLY A 3 -13.54 -11.05 -2.61
N ALA A 4 -14.36 -10.00 -2.44
CA ALA A 4 -14.00 -8.81 -1.68
C ALA A 4 -13.96 -9.06 -0.18
N GLY A 5 -15.03 -9.65 0.38
CA GLY A 5 -15.04 -10.03 1.79
C GLY A 5 -13.92 -11.02 2.11
N MET A 6 -13.68 -11.99 1.22
CA MET A 6 -12.63 -12.99 1.43
C MET A 6 -11.22 -12.39 1.38
N MET A 7 -10.95 -11.43 0.49
CA MET A 7 -9.65 -10.75 0.45
C MET A 7 -9.36 -10.00 1.75
N ILE A 8 -10.36 -9.28 2.29
CA ILE A 8 -10.23 -8.55 3.55
C ILE A 8 -9.96 -9.53 4.70
N VAL A 9 -10.77 -10.58 4.82
CA VAL A 9 -10.60 -11.59 5.87
C VAL A 9 -9.23 -12.26 5.78
N LEU A 10 -8.83 -12.71 4.59
CA LEU A 10 -7.52 -13.33 4.37
C LEU A 10 -6.38 -12.38 4.71
N PHE A 11 -6.48 -11.10 4.31
CA PHE A 11 -5.47 -10.10 4.62
C PHE A 11 -5.23 -9.99 6.13
N TYR A 12 -6.29 -9.74 6.91
CA TYR A 12 -6.15 -9.59 8.37
C TYR A 12 -5.74 -10.91 9.04
N LEU A 13 -6.31 -12.05 8.63
CA LEU A 13 -5.96 -13.35 9.19
C LEU A 13 -4.49 -13.71 8.96
N MET A 14 -3.98 -13.52 7.74
CA MET A 14 -2.59 -13.82 7.43
C MET A 14 -1.63 -12.80 8.05
N GLN A 15 -1.98 -11.51 8.06
CA GLN A 15 -1.13 -10.45 8.59
C GLN A 15 -0.89 -10.57 10.10
N TYR A 16 -1.95 -10.88 10.86
CA TYR A 16 -1.87 -10.94 12.32
C TYR A 16 -1.66 -12.37 12.82
N SER A 17 -2.49 -13.32 12.39
CA SER A 17 -2.43 -14.70 12.88
C SER A 17 -1.41 -15.54 12.13
N GLY A 18 -1.44 -15.54 10.79
CA GLY A 18 -0.50 -16.33 9.97
C GLY A 18 0.97 -15.95 10.24
N ARG A 19 1.27 -14.65 10.23
CA ARG A 19 2.59 -14.14 10.60
C ARG A 19 2.95 -14.47 12.05
N GLY A 20 2.00 -14.32 12.97
CA GLY A 20 2.18 -14.62 14.40
C GLY A 20 2.59 -16.08 14.62
N LEU A 21 1.89 -17.03 14.00
CA LEU A 21 2.19 -18.46 14.10
C LEU A 21 3.58 -18.81 13.55
N LEU A 22 3.96 -18.25 12.39
CA LEU A 22 5.31 -18.48 11.83
C LEU A 22 6.43 -18.04 12.77
N LEU A 23 6.19 -16.96 13.52
CA LEU A 23 7.13 -16.41 14.49
C LEU A 23 7.13 -17.19 15.81
N GLU A 24 5.95 -17.48 16.36
CA GLU A 24 5.76 -18.16 17.64
C GLU A 24 6.36 -19.58 17.64
N TYR A 25 6.17 -20.31 16.54
CA TYR A 25 6.75 -21.64 16.37
C TYR A 25 8.21 -21.61 15.87
N GLY A 26 8.82 -20.43 15.73
CA GLY A 26 10.22 -20.29 15.32
C GLY A 26 10.53 -20.87 13.94
N ILE A 27 9.54 -20.98 13.05
CA ILE A 27 9.68 -21.63 11.74
C ILE A 27 10.61 -20.80 10.84
N VAL A 28 10.48 -19.47 10.89
CA VAL A 28 11.28 -18.53 10.10
C VAL A 28 11.53 -17.23 10.88
N SER A 29 12.55 -16.47 10.47
CA SER A 29 12.78 -15.13 11.02
C SER A 29 11.69 -14.13 10.60
N ALA A 30 11.55 -13.02 11.33
CA ALA A 30 10.51 -12.01 11.07
C ALA A 30 10.46 -11.46 9.63
N PRO A 31 11.60 -11.16 8.96
CA PRO A 31 11.60 -10.77 7.55
C PRO A 31 11.04 -11.85 6.62
N TRP A 32 11.41 -13.11 6.85
CA TRP A 32 10.92 -14.24 6.06
C TRP A 32 9.44 -14.55 6.33
N ALA A 33 8.98 -14.41 7.57
CA ALA A 33 7.56 -14.53 7.91
C ALA A 33 6.71 -13.53 7.13
N SER A 34 7.13 -12.26 7.11
CA SER A 34 6.47 -11.21 6.32
C SER A 34 6.50 -11.52 4.82
N PHE A 35 7.63 -11.98 4.29
CA PHE A 35 7.76 -12.35 2.87
C PHE A 35 6.76 -13.45 2.48
N ILE A 36 6.72 -14.54 3.26
CA ILE A 36 5.84 -15.69 3.00
C ILE A 36 4.36 -15.26 3.06
N VAL A 37 3.98 -14.48 4.07
CA VAL A 37 2.61 -13.97 4.23
C VAL A 37 2.20 -13.12 3.03
N TYR A 38 3.01 -12.14 2.61
CA TYR A 38 2.67 -11.29 1.49
C TYR A 38 2.74 -12.01 0.14
N ALA A 39 3.63 -12.99 -0.04
CA ALA A 39 3.65 -13.84 -1.22
C ALA A 39 2.38 -14.70 -1.31
N ALA A 40 1.95 -15.30 -0.20
CA ALA A 40 0.72 -16.08 -0.14
C ALA A 40 -0.52 -15.21 -0.42
N LEU A 41 -0.59 -14.02 0.19
CA LEU A 41 -1.67 -13.06 -0.07
C LEU A 41 -1.67 -12.55 -1.51
N PHE A 42 -0.50 -12.36 -2.12
CA PHE A 42 -0.38 -11.96 -3.51
C PHE A 42 -0.95 -13.04 -4.45
N ILE A 43 -0.58 -14.30 -4.22
CA ILE A 43 -1.12 -15.45 -4.96
C ILE A 43 -2.64 -15.55 -4.75
N ALA A 44 -3.12 -15.45 -3.51
CA ALA A 44 -4.54 -15.46 -3.20
C ALA A 44 -5.28 -14.33 -3.93
N GLY A 45 -4.73 -13.11 -3.92
CA GLY A 45 -5.27 -11.96 -4.65
C GLY A 45 -5.41 -12.23 -6.15
N ILE A 46 -4.41 -12.84 -6.79
CA ILE A 46 -4.47 -13.25 -8.20
C ILE A 46 -5.55 -14.31 -8.42
N LEU A 47 -5.68 -15.31 -7.54
CA LEU A 47 -6.69 -16.35 -7.69
C LEU A 47 -8.11 -15.78 -7.55
N LEU A 48 -8.32 -14.83 -6.65
CA LEU A 48 -9.64 -14.22 -6.40
C LEU A 48 -10.03 -13.17 -7.43
N TYR A 49 -9.06 -12.40 -7.91
CA TYR A 49 -9.32 -11.28 -8.79
C TYR A 49 -8.81 -11.49 -10.22
N GLY A 50 -8.19 -12.61 -10.58
CA GLY A 50 -7.47 -12.78 -11.86
C GLY A 50 -8.26 -12.37 -13.10
N LYS A 51 -9.51 -12.86 -13.26
CA LYS A 51 -10.38 -12.46 -14.38
C LYS A 51 -10.71 -10.97 -14.37
N HIS A 52 -10.96 -10.42 -13.19
CA HIS A 52 -11.23 -9.00 -13.00
C HIS A 52 -9.98 -8.15 -13.31
N LEU A 53 -8.81 -8.55 -12.83
CA LEU A 53 -7.52 -7.92 -13.09
C LEU A 53 -7.19 -7.87 -14.57
N VAL A 54 -7.46 -8.94 -15.33
CA VAL A 54 -7.27 -8.93 -16.79
C VAL A 54 -8.19 -7.88 -17.45
N THR A 55 -9.42 -7.77 -16.97
CA THR A 55 -10.39 -6.77 -17.47
C THR A 55 -9.94 -5.35 -17.13
N GLU A 56 -9.53 -5.12 -15.88
CA GLU A 56 -9.00 -3.83 -15.44
C GLU A 56 -7.70 -3.47 -16.16
N TRP A 57 -6.85 -4.44 -16.49
CA TRP A 57 -5.65 -4.19 -17.27
C TRP A 57 -5.98 -3.72 -18.69
N SER A 58 -6.99 -4.34 -19.32
CA SER A 58 -7.49 -3.93 -20.62
C SER A 58 -8.04 -2.49 -20.58
N ARG A 59 -8.84 -2.16 -19.56
CA ARG A 59 -9.36 -0.80 -19.33
C ARG A 59 -8.23 0.22 -19.13
N PHE A 60 -7.26 -0.12 -18.29
CA PHE A 60 -6.11 0.73 -18.02
C PHE A 60 -5.28 1.02 -19.29
N ARG A 61 -4.99 -0.02 -20.07
CA ARG A 61 -4.24 0.11 -21.34
C ARG A 61 -4.96 0.99 -22.37
N LYS A 62 -6.29 0.89 -22.47
CA LYS A 62 -7.08 1.74 -23.38
C LYS A 62 -7.09 3.21 -22.94
N ARG A 63 -7.02 3.46 -21.63
CA ARG A 63 -7.06 4.81 -21.07
C ARG A 63 -5.72 5.53 -21.11
N LYS A 64 -4.62 4.82 -20.90
CA LYS A 64 -3.28 5.43 -20.91
C LYS A 64 -2.90 5.81 -22.35
N LYS A 65 -2.82 7.12 -22.64
CA LYS A 65 -2.44 7.61 -23.97
C LYS A 65 -0.97 7.35 -24.29
N LYS A 66 -0.06 7.60 -23.33
CA LYS A 66 1.39 7.36 -23.44
C LYS A 66 1.94 6.91 -22.09
N ILE A 67 2.82 5.92 -22.08
CA ILE A 67 3.42 5.39 -20.84
C ILE A 67 4.24 6.44 -20.10
N TRP A 68 4.95 7.31 -20.81
CA TRP A 68 5.73 8.40 -20.22
C TRP A 68 4.87 9.39 -19.44
N ASN A 69 3.69 9.75 -19.96
CA ASN A 69 2.77 10.62 -19.24
C ASN A 69 2.27 9.98 -17.94
N PHE A 70 2.05 8.67 -17.96
CA PHE A 70 1.67 7.94 -16.75
C PHE A 70 2.81 7.93 -15.74
N LEU A 71 4.05 7.66 -16.16
CA LEU A 71 5.22 7.68 -15.27
C LEU A 71 5.48 9.07 -14.66
N LEU A 72 5.38 10.12 -15.48
CA LEU A 72 5.46 11.51 -14.99
C LEU A 72 4.35 11.81 -13.97
N GLU A 73 3.15 11.28 -14.19
CA GLU A 73 2.07 11.43 -13.23
C GLU A 73 2.37 10.68 -11.93
N LEU A 74 2.90 9.44 -11.99
CA LEU A 74 3.33 8.72 -10.78
C LEU A 74 4.35 9.53 -9.96
N GLU A 75 5.33 10.12 -10.64
CA GLU A 75 6.35 10.96 -10.02
C GLU A 75 5.73 12.20 -9.36
N LEU A 76 4.89 12.95 -10.09
CA LEU A 76 4.26 14.16 -9.55
C LEU A 76 3.38 13.89 -8.33
N TRP A 77 2.60 12.80 -8.35
CA TRP A 77 1.78 12.40 -7.20
C TRP A 77 2.64 11.94 -6.01
N SER A 78 3.77 11.27 -6.27
CA SER A 78 4.71 10.86 -5.23
C SER A 78 5.40 12.06 -4.59
N LEU A 79 5.88 13.02 -5.40
CA LEU A 79 6.48 14.27 -4.92
C LEU A 79 5.48 15.10 -4.12
N LEU A 80 4.22 15.19 -4.57
CA LEU A 80 3.17 15.85 -3.81
C LEU A 80 2.96 15.20 -2.44
N SER A 81 2.95 13.86 -2.38
CA SER A 81 2.85 13.13 -1.11
C SER A 81 4.00 13.46 -0.17
N VAL A 82 5.24 13.45 -0.69
CA VAL A 82 6.43 13.80 0.10
C VAL A 82 6.36 15.25 0.60
N ALA A 83 6.02 16.20 -0.27
CA ALA A 83 5.91 17.61 0.09
C ALA A 83 4.89 17.85 1.21
N ILE A 84 3.69 17.25 1.11
CA ILE A 84 2.67 17.36 2.16
C ILE A 84 3.15 16.71 3.46
N THR A 85 3.79 15.54 3.38
CA THR A 85 4.30 14.82 4.56
C THR A 85 5.38 15.64 5.28
N VAL A 86 6.31 16.25 4.54
CA VAL A 86 7.35 17.13 5.10
C VAL A 86 6.73 18.37 5.74
N ALA A 87 5.75 19.00 5.09
CA ALA A 87 5.03 20.13 5.68
C ALA A 87 4.34 19.73 6.99
N LEU A 88 3.61 18.62 7.02
CA LEU A 88 2.97 18.09 8.23
C LEU A 88 3.98 17.77 9.33
N TYR A 89 5.13 17.20 8.98
CA TYR A 89 6.19 16.92 9.95
C TYR A 89 6.64 18.20 10.66
N PHE A 90 6.99 19.25 9.91
CA PHE A 90 7.46 20.50 10.51
C PHE A 90 6.34 21.22 11.28
N THR A 91 5.11 21.23 10.76
CA THR A 91 3.98 21.87 11.44
C THR A 91 3.61 21.17 12.75
N ILE A 92 3.44 19.85 12.73
CA ILE A 92 3.00 19.09 13.90
C ILE A 92 4.11 19.02 14.95
N SER A 93 5.35 18.74 14.52
CA SER A 93 6.49 18.69 15.45
C SER A 93 6.75 20.07 16.07
N GLY A 94 6.60 21.15 15.29
CA GLY A 94 6.76 22.51 15.80
C GLY A 94 5.68 22.95 16.78
N ILE A 95 4.41 22.59 16.56
CA ILE A 95 3.28 23.00 17.41
C ILE A 95 3.14 22.12 18.64
N PHE A 96 3.26 20.79 18.48
CA PHE A 96 2.94 19.82 19.53
C PHE A 96 4.18 19.21 20.19
N ASN A 97 5.38 19.48 19.68
CA ASN A 97 6.64 18.89 20.17
C ASN A 97 6.62 17.35 20.18
N VAL A 98 6.00 16.75 19.16
CA VAL A 98 5.90 15.30 18.95
C VAL A 98 6.47 14.92 17.59
N SER A 99 7.11 13.75 17.49
CA SER A 99 7.54 13.22 16.19
C SER A 99 6.40 12.42 15.54
N ILE A 100 6.14 12.69 14.26
CA ILE A 100 5.23 11.88 13.45
C ILE A 100 5.96 10.81 12.63
N LEU A 101 7.30 10.73 12.72
CA LEU A 101 8.08 9.76 11.94
C LEU A 101 7.76 8.33 12.39
N PRO A 102 7.61 7.39 11.45
CA PRO A 102 7.14 6.06 11.79
C PRO A 102 8.24 5.21 12.43
N GLY A 103 7.98 4.65 13.61
CA GLY A 103 8.86 3.69 14.26
C GLY A 103 9.07 2.42 13.41
N GLY A 104 8.08 2.08 12.58
CA GLY A 104 8.11 0.94 11.66
C GLY A 104 9.16 1.02 10.54
N LEU A 105 9.76 2.19 10.27
CA LEU A 105 10.88 2.32 9.33
C LEU A 105 12.06 1.42 9.70
N SER A 106 12.30 1.23 11.01
CA SER A 106 13.33 0.32 11.51
C SER A 106 13.09 -1.12 11.07
N THR A 107 11.85 -1.61 11.15
CA THR A 107 11.43 -2.94 10.69
C THR A 107 11.57 -3.10 9.18
N VAL A 108 11.21 -2.07 8.40
CA VAL A 108 11.39 -2.07 6.94
C VAL A 108 12.88 -2.15 6.60
N ARG A 109 13.71 -1.31 7.22
CA ARG A 109 15.17 -1.32 7.01
C ARG A 109 15.79 -2.65 7.42
N GLN A 110 15.40 -3.21 8.57
CA GLN A 110 15.84 -4.53 9.01
C GLN A 110 15.49 -5.59 7.96
N THR A 111 14.28 -5.54 7.40
CA THR A 111 13.86 -6.47 6.36
C THR A 111 14.70 -6.34 5.09
N ILE A 112 14.98 -5.11 4.64
CA ILE A 112 15.85 -4.83 3.48
C ILE A 112 17.27 -5.39 3.71
N ASN A 113 17.76 -5.34 4.94
CA ASN A 113 19.12 -5.77 5.26
C ASN A 113 19.24 -7.27 5.51
N MET A 114 18.19 -7.92 6.02
CA MET A 114 18.21 -9.34 6.38
C MET A 114 17.76 -10.27 5.24
N LEU A 115 16.91 -9.81 4.33
CA LEU A 115 16.53 -10.58 3.16
C LEU A 115 17.53 -10.36 2.01
N PRO A 116 17.75 -11.37 1.15
CA PRO A 116 18.41 -11.15 -0.12
C PRO A 116 17.65 -10.08 -0.95
N MET A 117 18.38 -9.38 -1.81
CA MET A 117 17.87 -8.20 -2.54
C MET A 117 16.55 -8.48 -3.28
N ILE A 118 16.47 -9.60 -4.00
CA ILE A 118 15.30 -9.94 -4.82
C ILE A 118 14.06 -10.20 -3.95
N PRO A 119 14.07 -11.10 -2.94
CA PRO A 119 12.96 -11.26 -1.99
C PRO A 119 12.54 -9.95 -1.30
N ALA A 120 13.50 -9.13 -0.86
CA ALA A 120 13.20 -7.85 -0.21
C ALA A 120 12.45 -6.90 -1.15
N LEU A 121 12.94 -6.74 -2.38
CA LEU A 121 12.32 -5.91 -3.41
C LEU A 121 10.92 -6.41 -3.77
N LEU A 122 10.78 -7.72 -4.03
CA LEU A 122 9.49 -8.35 -4.37
C LEU A 122 8.47 -8.19 -3.23
N MET A 123 8.90 -8.25 -1.98
CA MET A 123 8.01 -8.04 -0.84
C MET A 123 7.58 -6.58 -0.75
N ILE A 124 8.55 -5.68 -0.52
CA ILE A 124 8.32 -4.30 -0.10
C ILE A 124 7.72 -3.48 -1.24
N ALA A 125 8.23 -3.71 -2.44
CA ALA A 125 7.94 -2.85 -3.57
C ALA A 125 6.82 -3.38 -4.46
N VAL A 126 6.53 -4.68 -4.43
CA VAL A 126 5.53 -5.29 -5.34
C VAL A 126 4.39 -5.96 -4.58
N SER A 127 4.68 -7.02 -3.83
CA SER A 127 3.66 -7.89 -3.24
C SER A 127 2.85 -7.14 -2.17
N LEU A 128 3.52 -6.44 -1.26
CA LEU A 128 2.90 -5.65 -0.20
C LEU A 128 1.98 -4.56 -0.78
N PRO A 129 2.46 -3.63 -1.65
CA PRO A 129 1.60 -2.64 -2.29
C PRO A 129 0.40 -3.26 -3.02
N PHE A 130 0.65 -4.27 -3.84
CA PHE A 130 -0.42 -4.87 -4.66
C PHE A 130 -1.52 -5.50 -3.81
N VAL A 131 -1.14 -6.25 -2.76
CA VAL A 131 -2.08 -6.83 -1.80
C VAL A 131 -2.85 -5.74 -1.07
N GLN A 132 -2.20 -4.65 -0.66
CA GLN A 132 -2.87 -3.51 -0.03
C GLN A 132 -3.84 -2.82 -0.98
N GLU A 133 -3.51 -2.63 -2.26
CA GLU A 133 -4.44 -2.07 -3.24
C GLU A 133 -5.65 -2.97 -3.48
N LEU A 134 -5.45 -4.28 -3.62
CA LEU A 134 -6.55 -5.24 -3.75
C LEU A 134 -7.47 -5.22 -2.51
N THR A 135 -6.87 -5.11 -1.32
CA THR A 135 -7.62 -5.14 -0.06
C THR A 135 -8.35 -3.84 0.20
N PHE A 136 -7.67 -2.70 0.12
CA PHE A 136 -8.22 -1.42 0.55
C PHE A 136 -8.95 -0.70 -0.59
N ARG A 137 -8.46 -0.76 -1.83
CA ARG A 137 -9.09 -0.03 -2.94
C ARG A 137 -10.10 -0.91 -3.64
N GLU A 138 -9.69 -2.08 -4.12
CA GLU A 138 -10.59 -2.93 -4.91
C GLU A 138 -11.69 -3.57 -4.03
N ALA A 139 -11.33 -4.21 -2.91
CA ALA A 139 -12.32 -4.92 -2.09
C ALA A 139 -13.25 -4.00 -1.29
N ILE A 140 -12.79 -2.83 -0.81
CA ILE A 140 -13.64 -1.89 -0.06
C ILE A 140 -14.34 -0.89 -0.98
N ILE A 141 -13.60 -0.23 -1.89
CA ILE A 141 -14.16 0.84 -2.74
C ILE A 141 -14.75 0.28 -4.04
N GLY A 142 -14.05 -0.66 -4.70
CA GLY A 142 -14.42 -1.22 -6.01
C GLY A 142 -15.81 -1.85 -6.06
N VAL A 143 -16.28 -2.40 -4.93
CA VAL A 143 -17.62 -2.99 -4.80
C VAL A 143 -18.77 -1.97 -4.71
N SER A 144 -18.47 -0.69 -4.51
CA SER A 144 -19.50 0.35 -4.40
C SER A 144 -20.00 0.80 -5.78
N GLU A 145 -21.31 0.98 -5.92
CA GLU A 145 -21.92 1.52 -7.15
C GLU A 145 -21.50 2.98 -7.40
N ARG A 146 -21.20 3.33 -8.67
CA ARG A 146 -20.79 4.69 -9.07
C ARG A 146 -21.85 5.75 -8.78
N THR A 147 -23.12 5.39 -8.95
CA THR A 147 -24.26 6.30 -8.83
C THR A 147 -24.52 6.71 -7.37
N ARG A 148 -24.12 5.87 -6.41
CA ARG A 148 -24.31 6.11 -4.97
C ARG A 148 -23.13 6.87 -4.38
N LYS A 149 -23.05 8.17 -4.67
CA LYS A 149 -21.94 9.06 -4.25
C LYS A 149 -21.64 8.99 -2.74
N LEU A 150 -22.65 8.98 -1.88
CA LEU A 150 -22.46 8.88 -0.43
C LEU A 150 -21.81 7.54 -0.04
N ARG A 151 -22.29 6.42 -0.59
CA ARG A 151 -21.71 5.08 -0.34
C ARG A 151 -20.26 5.01 -0.81
N LEU A 152 -19.96 5.59 -1.97
CA LEU A 152 -18.60 5.64 -2.51
C LEU A 152 -17.67 6.50 -1.64
N PHE A 153 -18.16 7.64 -1.14
CA PHE A 153 -17.43 8.47 -0.20
C PHE A 153 -17.13 7.72 1.10
N MET A 154 -18.15 7.10 1.72
CA MET A 154 -17.97 6.32 2.95
C MET A 154 -17.01 5.14 2.76
N ALA A 155 -17.08 4.43 1.62
CA ALA A 155 -16.15 3.36 1.31
C ALA A 155 -14.70 3.88 1.14
N SER A 156 -14.54 5.06 0.55
CA SER A 156 -13.22 5.69 0.39
C SER A 156 -12.64 6.11 1.74
N LEU A 157 -13.46 6.71 2.61
CA LEU A 157 -13.07 7.05 3.98
C LEU A 157 -12.68 5.80 4.77
N LEU A 158 -13.49 4.75 4.71
CA LEU A 158 -13.21 3.47 5.37
C LEU A 158 -11.91 2.85 4.86
N SER A 159 -11.67 2.87 3.54
CA SER A 159 -10.43 2.39 2.93
C SER A 159 -9.20 3.14 3.47
N VAL A 160 -9.27 4.48 3.53
CA VAL A 160 -8.17 5.30 4.06
C VAL A 160 -7.92 4.99 5.53
N VAL A 161 -8.96 4.97 6.37
CA VAL A 161 -8.83 4.68 7.80
C VAL A 161 -8.27 3.27 8.02
N ALA A 162 -8.83 2.25 7.37
CA ALA A 162 -8.37 0.87 7.51
C ALA A 162 -6.92 0.69 7.04
N PHE A 163 -6.53 1.37 5.95
CA PHE A 163 -5.14 1.40 5.49
C PHE A 163 -4.21 2.06 6.51
N LEU A 164 -4.61 3.17 7.14
CA LEU A 164 -3.77 3.86 8.13
C LEU A 164 -3.56 3.02 9.38
N LEU A 165 -4.62 2.39 9.89
CA LEU A 165 -4.58 1.61 11.12
C LEU A 165 -3.63 0.40 11.07
N ILE A 166 -3.29 -0.10 9.88
CA ILE A 166 -2.31 -1.18 9.72
C ILE A 166 -0.85 -0.70 9.62
N GLN A 167 -0.62 0.60 9.39
CA GLN A 167 0.74 1.15 9.25
C GLN A 167 1.29 1.69 10.57
N VAL A 168 0.41 2.20 11.43
CA VAL A 168 0.81 3.01 12.59
C VAL A 168 1.09 2.17 13.83
N ASN A 169 2.19 2.47 14.51
CA ASN A 169 2.50 1.95 15.84
C ASN A 169 2.03 2.89 16.96
N ASN A 170 1.83 4.17 16.64
CA ASN A 170 1.27 5.17 17.54
C ASN A 170 0.40 6.17 16.75
N LEU A 171 -0.48 6.90 17.44
CA LEU A 171 -1.46 7.76 16.78
C LEU A 171 -0.86 8.97 16.04
N TRP A 172 0.34 9.42 16.41
CA TRP A 172 0.99 10.56 15.73
C TRP A 172 1.51 10.17 14.34
N GLU A 173 1.86 8.89 14.13
CA GLU A 173 2.29 8.37 12.82
C GLU A 173 1.18 8.43 11.76
N ILE A 174 -0.09 8.59 12.16
CA ILE A 174 -1.21 8.77 11.22
C ILE A 174 -0.91 9.93 10.27
N TRP A 175 -0.35 11.02 10.78
CA TRP A 175 -0.07 12.21 9.99
C TRP A 175 1.04 12.01 8.96
N TYR A 176 1.92 11.04 9.18
CA TYR A 176 2.94 10.67 8.20
C TYR A 176 2.34 9.86 7.05
N TYR A 177 1.46 8.90 7.35
CA TYR A 177 0.88 8.02 6.33
C TYR A 177 -0.36 8.59 5.63
N LEU A 178 -1.05 9.55 6.26
CA LEU A 178 -2.30 10.14 5.77
C LEU A 178 -2.17 10.76 4.37
N PRO A 179 -1.15 11.59 4.06
CA PRO A 179 -1.02 12.19 2.74
C PRO A 179 -0.98 11.14 1.64
N PHE A 180 -0.14 10.12 1.80
CA PHE A 180 -0.02 9.05 0.82
C PHE A 180 -1.32 8.25 0.69
N ALA A 181 -1.95 7.87 1.80
CA ALA A 181 -3.20 7.11 1.83
C ALA A 181 -4.36 7.83 1.12
N VAL A 182 -4.47 9.16 1.30
CA VAL A 182 -5.46 9.99 0.62
C VAL A 182 -5.12 10.11 -0.86
N LEU A 183 -3.87 10.39 -1.21
CA LEU A 183 -3.44 10.63 -2.59
C LEU A 183 -3.55 9.37 -3.45
N VAL A 184 -3.16 8.20 -2.95
CA VAL A 184 -3.33 6.93 -3.68
C VAL A 184 -4.80 6.57 -3.88
N THR A 185 -5.67 6.89 -2.90
CA THR A 185 -7.13 6.72 -3.02
C THR A 185 -7.71 7.69 -4.05
N ALA A 186 -7.26 8.95 -4.06
CA ALA A 186 -7.66 9.93 -5.06
C ALA A 186 -7.17 9.52 -6.47
N PHE A 187 -5.96 8.98 -6.58
CA PHE A 187 -5.41 8.47 -7.82
C PHE A 187 -6.22 7.29 -8.37
N TYR A 188 -6.65 6.38 -7.50
CA TYR A 188 -7.57 5.29 -7.85
C TYR A 188 -8.88 5.82 -8.46
N HIS A 189 -9.53 6.81 -7.83
CA HIS A 189 -10.75 7.43 -8.36
C HIS A 189 -10.51 8.17 -9.67
N ARG A 190 -9.39 8.90 -9.76
CA ARG A 190 -8.98 9.59 -10.99
C ARG A 190 -8.88 8.63 -12.17
N TYR A 191 -8.38 7.41 -11.93
CA TYR A 191 -8.30 6.34 -12.91
C TYR A 191 -9.57 5.49 -13.05
N ASP A 192 -10.73 6.03 -12.65
CA ASP A 192 -12.05 5.37 -12.75
C ASP A 192 -12.06 4.03 -12.01
N ARG A 193 -11.46 4.05 -10.81
CA ARG A 193 -11.40 2.95 -9.85
C ARG A 193 -10.76 1.73 -10.48
N ASN A 194 -9.55 1.94 -11.00
CA ASN A 194 -8.75 0.92 -11.65
C ASN A 194 -7.56 0.58 -10.76
N VAL A 195 -7.53 -0.66 -10.28
CA VAL A 195 -6.52 -1.11 -9.30
C VAL A 195 -5.10 -1.11 -9.86
N TRP A 196 -4.90 -1.29 -11.17
CA TRP A 196 -3.56 -1.22 -11.76
C TRP A 196 -2.95 0.17 -11.69
N ALA A 197 -3.77 1.22 -11.77
CA ALA A 197 -3.28 2.58 -11.67
C ALA A 197 -2.80 2.88 -10.25
N SER A 198 -3.60 2.57 -9.23
CA SER A 198 -3.22 2.80 -7.83
C SER A 198 -2.09 1.88 -7.38
N ALA A 199 -2.08 0.62 -7.84
CA ALA A 199 -0.94 -0.28 -7.64
C ALA A 199 0.32 0.24 -8.30
N GLY A 200 0.22 0.78 -9.52
CA GLY A 200 1.36 1.42 -10.18
C GLY A 200 1.97 2.55 -9.35
N LEU A 201 1.14 3.45 -8.82
CA LEU A 201 1.60 4.53 -7.94
C LEU A 201 2.26 4.00 -6.66
N HIS A 202 1.63 3.02 -6.01
CA HIS A 202 2.12 2.50 -4.75
C HIS A 202 3.41 1.67 -4.89
N VAL A 203 3.48 0.83 -5.94
CA VAL A 203 4.70 0.11 -6.32
C VAL A 203 5.81 1.09 -6.64
N PHE A 204 5.52 2.12 -7.46
CA PHE A 204 6.51 3.15 -7.80
C PHE A 204 7.05 3.86 -6.56
N TYR A 205 6.17 4.33 -5.68
CA TYR A 205 6.53 4.97 -4.42
C TYR A 205 7.43 4.08 -3.58
N ASN A 206 7.06 2.81 -3.39
CA ASN A 206 7.85 1.87 -2.58
C ASN A 206 9.16 1.43 -3.24
N ILE A 207 9.24 1.37 -4.59
CA ILE A 207 10.53 1.13 -5.28
C ILE A 207 11.48 2.28 -4.96
N VAL A 208 11.03 3.53 -5.10
CA VAL A 208 11.86 4.71 -4.79
C VAL A 208 12.30 4.68 -3.33
N THR A 209 11.38 4.45 -2.39
CA THR A 209 11.70 4.33 -0.96
C THR A 209 12.69 3.21 -0.68
N TYR A 210 12.51 2.03 -1.28
CA TYR A 210 13.43 0.89 -1.14
C TYR A 210 14.84 1.25 -1.62
N LEU A 211 14.96 1.86 -2.79
CA LEU A 211 16.24 2.27 -3.36
C LEU A 211 16.93 3.33 -2.49
N LEU A 212 16.17 4.30 -1.99
CA LEU A 212 16.70 5.31 -1.07
C LEU A 212 17.24 4.68 0.21
N ILE A 213 16.46 3.84 0.89
CA ILE A 213 16.92 3.17 2.13
C ILE A 213 18.12 2.25 1.85
N ARG A 214 18.17 1.59 0.69
CA ARG A 214 19.24 0.63 0.37
C ARG A 214 20.56 1.30 0.00
N PHE A 215 20.51 2.42 -0.73
CA PHE A 215 21.68 3.02 -1.36
C PHE A 215 22.06 4.40 -0.82
N VAL A 216 21.24 5.00 0.05
CA VAL A 216 21.54 6.26 0.72
C VAL A 216 21.72 5.99 2.22
N PRO A 217 22.95 5.71 2.70
CA PRO A 217 23.20 5.24 4.06
C PRO A 217 22.77 6.22 5.17
N ALA A 218 22.60 7.50 4.81
CA ALA A 218 22.17 8.58 5.71
C ALA A 218 20.65 8.66 5.91
N LEU A 219 19.86 7.93 5.10
CA LEU A 219 18.42 7.73 5.21
C LEU A 219 18.10 6.37 5.77
#